data_AF-A0A3S0SEP3-F1
#
_entry.id   AF-A0A3S0SEP3-F1
#
_cell.length_a   1.000
_cell.length_b   1.000
_cell.length_c   1.000
_cell.angle_alpha   90.00
_cell.angle_beta   90.00
_cell.angle_gamma   90.00
#
_symmetry.space_group_name_H-M   'P 1'
#
loop_
_entity.id
_entity.type
_entity.pdbx_description
1 polymer ?
#
loop_
_entity_poly.entity_id
_entity_poly.type
_entity_poly.pdbx_seq_one_letter_code
_entity_poly.pdbx_strand_id
1 'polypeptide(L)'
;MVFWILVAGLVAAVTLAITRPLMRPSSPPADAGDADIAVYKDQLKEIAADEARGALGVAEAESARAEIGRRILRAAEGSSRPEPSSRAAGQNRFIKTVSIATSIALPLASLGLYLLYGMPGLPGQPLSDRLATATDSNKPNDLIAKVEERLREHPEDGMGWDVIAPVYYATGQYAGAATAYQNAIRLIGETPRRLQGFANARIHLENGIVPEDARKALERVLQIDPNATEPRIWLALSKEQDGRLQEAAADYRKLIDEAPEHAPWRKALEDRLANLGKDTGGTPASGQANAAPAAPAATPSAGNPDAAAIMSMSPEERQAFITRMVEGLAARLKSDGSDAEGWVKLIRAYQVLGRRDDAVKALTDARANLKDNEVGLAKVDSLARQLGLGS
;
A
#
# COMPACT_ATOMS: atom_id res chain seq x y z
N MET A 1 -7.09 8.55 -28.27
CA MET A 1 -7.50 8.18 -29.65
C MET A 1 -6.84 6.90 -30.14
N VAL A 2 -5.52 6.78 -30.08
CA VAL A 2 -4.79 5.54 -30.48
C VAL A 2 -5.30 4.28 -29.76
N PHE A 3 -5.57 4.35 -28.45
CA PHE A 3 -6.12 3.24 -27.67
C PHE A 3 -7.43 2.68 -28.23
N TRP A 4 -8.40 3.55 -28.54
CA TRP A 4 -9.70 3.15 -29.08
C TRP A 4 -9.59 2.51 -30.47
N ILE A 5 -8.64 2.96 -31.30
CA ILE A 5 -8.37 2.38 -32.62
C ILE A 5 -7.82 0.95 -32.47
N LEU A 6 -6.90 0.74 -31.52
CA LEU A 6 -6.34 -0.59 -31.24
C LEU A 6 -7.41 -1.56 -30.73
N VAL A 7 -8.27 -1.13 -29.80
CA VAL A 7 -9.37 -1.95 -29.28
C VAL A 7 -10.37 -2.30 -30.38
N ALA A 8 -10.77 -1.33 -31.20
CA ALA A 8 -11.68 -1.57 -32.32
C ALA A 8 -11.09 -2.57 -33.34
N GLY A 9 -9.80 -2.42 -33.67
CA GLY A 9 -9.07 -3.34 -34.54
C GLY A 9 -9.00 -4.77 -33.97
N LEU A 10 -8.75 -4.90 -32.67
CA LEU A 10 -8.70 -6.20 -32.00
C LEU A 10 -10.06 -6.90 -32.00
N VAL A 11 -11.14 -6.17 -31.71
CA VAL A 11 -12.52 -6.70 -31.75
C VAL A 11 -12.88 -7.16 -33.16
N ALA A 12 -12.52 -6.39 -34.19
CA ALA A 12 -12.72 -6.77 -35.58
C ALA A 12 -11.94 -8.03 -35.97
N ALA A 13 -10.68 -8.14 -35.54
CA ALA A 13 -9.85 -9.32 -35.80
C ALA A 13 -10.41 -10.60 -35.15
N VAL A 14 -10.84 -10.51 -33.89
CA VAL A 14 -11.40 -11.64 -33.15
C VAL A 14 -12.74 -12.09 -33.74
N THR A 15 -13.63 -11.15 -34.06
CA THR A 15 -14.92 -11.48 -34.68
C THR A 15 -14.75 -12.13 -36.06
N LEU A 16 -13.80 -11.65 -36.87
CA LEU A 16 -13.47 -12.27 -38.16
C LEU A 16 -12.89 -13.68 -38.01
N ALA A 17 -12.02 -13.89 -37.01
CA ALA A 17 -11.41 -15.19 -36.75
C ALA A 17 -12.45 -16.26 -36.34
N ILE A 18 -13.48 -15.88 -35.58
CA ILE A 18 -14.54 -16.77 -35.11
C ILE A 18 -15.57 -17.04 -36.21
N THR A 19 -15.95 -16.03 -36.99
CA THR A 19 -17.00 -16.18 -38.02
C THR A 19 -16.52 -16.92 -39.27
N ARG A 20 -15.24 -16.77 -39.65
CA ARG A 20 -14.66 -17.42 -40.85
C ARG A 20 -14.80 -18.95 -40.88
N PRO A 21 -14.51 -19.73 -39.82
CA PRO A 21 -14.69 -21.18 -39.82
C PRO A 21 -16.17 -21.61 -39.85
N LEU A 22 -17.08 -20.81 -39.28
CA LEU A 22 -18.53 -21.07 -39.31
C LEU A 22 -19.15 -20.77 -40.70
N MET A 23 -18.50 -19.93 -41.49
CA MET A 23 -18.93 -19.57 -42.85
C MET A 23 -18.35 -20.51 -43.93
N ARG A 24 -17.44 -21.42 -43.58
CA ARG A 24 -16.95 -22.42 -44.53
C ARG A 24 -18.08 -23.39 -44.84
N PRO A 25 -18.49 -23.56 -46.11
CA PRO A 25 -19.39 -24.64 -46.46
C PRO A 25 -18.71 -25.94 -46.04
N SER A 26 -19.43 -26.83 -45.34
CA SER A 26 -19.00 -28.22 -45.24
C SER A 26 -18.81 -28.71 -46.66
N SER A 27 -17.57 -29.03 -47.05
CA SER A 27 -17.34 -29.75 -48.29
C SER A 27 -18.24 -30.98 -48.23
N PRO A 28 -19.08 -31.25 -49.25
CA PRO A 28 -19.76 -32.53 -49.30
C PRO A 28 -18.68 -33.62 -49.23
N PRO A 29 -18.92 -34.73 -48.52
CA PRO A 29 -18.03 -35.87 -48.61
C PRO A 29 -17.85 -36.17 -50.10
N ALA A 30 -16.59 -36.30 -50.55
CA ALA A 30 -16.29 -36.63 -51.94
C ALA A 30 -17.22 -37.77 -52.37
N ASP A 31 -17.90 -37.59 -53.50
CA ASP A 31 -19.02 -38.42 -53.95
C ASP A 31 -18.59 -39.89 -53.87
N ALA A 32 -19.17 -40.65 -52.94
CA ALA A 32 -18.72 -42.02 -52.63
C ALA A 32 -18.74 -42.89 -53.90
N GLY A 33 -19.67 -42.60 -54.83
CA GLY A 33 -19.75 -43.26 -56.12
C GLY A 33 -18.53 -43.04 -57.02
N ASP A 34 -17.89 -41.87 -57.03
CA ASP A 34 -16.71 -41.60 -57.87
C ASP A 34 -15.48 -42.37 -57.36
N ALA A 35 -15.33 -42.49 -56.04
CA ALA A 35 -14.28 -43.29 -55.42
C ALA A 35 -14.49 -44.80 -55.69
N ASP A 36 -15.72 -45.30 -55.57
CA ASP A 36 -16.06 -46.70 -55.83
C ASP A 36 -15.89 -47.08 -57.31
N ILE A 37 -16.25 -46.18 -58.24
CA ILE A 37 -16.04 -46.37 -59.68
C ILE A 37 -14.55 -46.46 -60.03
N ALA A 38 -13.68 -45.69 -59.36
CA ALA A 38 -12.24 -45.77 -59.57
C ALA A 38 -11.69 -47.15 -59.15
N VAL A 39 -12.14 -47.68 -58.00
CA VAL A 39 -11.76 -49.01 -57.52
C VAL A 39 -12.22 -50.11 -58.49
N TYR A 40 -13.46 -50.05 -58.98
CA TYR A 40 -13.97 -51.05 -59.93
C TYR A 40 -13.22 -51.03 -61.28
N LYS A 41 -12.75 -49.87 -61.73
CA LYS A 41 -11.93 -49.76 -62.95
C LYS A 41 -10.56 -50.44 -62.79
N ASP A 42 -9.95 -50.34 -61.62
CA ASP A 42 -8.69 -51.02 -61.36
C ASP A 42 -8.86 -52.54 -61.24
N GLN A 43 -9.96 -53.02 -60.65
CA GLN A 43 -10.30 -54.45 -60.63
C GLN A 43 -10.47 -55.04 -62.04
N LEU A 44 -11.03 -54.30 -63.00
CA LEU A 44 -11.12 -54.74 -64.39
C LEU A 44 -9.74 -54.89 -65.05
N LYS A 45 -8.78 -54.02 -64.73
CA LYS A 45 -7.40 -54.12 -65.24
C LYS A 45 -6.68 -55.33 -64.66
N GLU A 46 -6.92 -55.63 -63.38
CA GLU A 46 -6.33 -56.78 -62.71
C GLU A 46 -6.82 -58.10 -63.33
N ILE A 47 -8.14 -58.23 -63.56
CA ILE A 47 -8.71 -59.40 -64.25
C ILE A 47 -8.12 -59.56 -65.67
N ALA A 48 -7.91 -58.46 -66.38
CA ALA A 48 -7.28 -58.50 -67.71
C ALA A 48 -5.82 -58.97 -67.65
N ALA A 49 -5.08 -58.58 -66.62
CA ALA A 49 -3.71 -59.04 -66.40
C ALA A 49 -3.65 -60.52 -66.00
N ASP A 50 -4.61 -61.01 -65.23
CA ASP A 50 -4.69 -62.41 -64.80
C ASP A 50 -5.10 -63.36 -65.94
N GLU A 51 -6.00 -62.91 -66.82
CA GLU A 51 -6.33 -63.61 -68.06
C GLU A 51 -5.11 -63.70 -68.99
N ALA A 52 -4.37 -62.59 -69.17
CA ALA A 52 -3.16 -62.55 -70.00
C ALA A 52 -2.04 -63.46 -69.48
N ARG A 53 -1.99 -63.70 -68.16
CA ARG A 53 -1.03 -64.62 -67.52
C ARG A 53 -1.53 -66.08 -67.45
N GLY A 54 -2.74 -66.35 -67.95
CA GLY A 54 -3.35 -67.68 -67.94
C GLY A 54 -3.77 -68.15 -66.54
N ALA A 55 -3.81 -67.25 -65.55
CA ALA A 55 -4.23 -67.57 -64.18
C ALA A 55 -5.76 -67.69 -64.04
N LEU A 56 -6.51 -67.11 -64.98
CA LEU A 56 -7.97 -67.14 -65.02
C LEU A 56 -8.45 -67.63 -66.40
N GLY A 57 -9.43 -68.54 -66.42
CA GLY A 57 -10.00 -69.04 -67.67
C GLY A 57 -10.82 -67.96 -68.39
N VAL A 58 -10.83 -67.97 -69.73
CA VAL A 58 -11.52 -66.94 -70.55
C VAL A 58 -13.00 -66.79 -70.19
N ALA A 59 -13.71 -67.90 -69.99
CA ALA A 59 -15.13 -67.88 -69.60
C ALA A 59 -15.36 -67.30 -68.18
N GLU A 60 -14.42 -67.53 -67.26
CA GLU A 60 -14.50 -66.98 -65.90
C GLU A 60 -14.18 -65.47 -65.91
N ALA A 61 -13.19 -65.05 -66.69
CA ALA A 61 -12.82 -63.65 -66.89
C ALA A 61 -13.99 -62.83 -67.47
N GLU A 62 -14.68 -63.35 -68.48
CA GLU A 62 -15.87 -62.69 -69.05
C GLU A 62 -17.00 -62.54 -68.02
N SER A 63 -17.24 -63.58 -67.21
CA SER A 63 -18.28 -63.54 -66.17
C SER A 63 -17.97 -62.49 -65.08
N ALA A 64 -16.71 -62.40 -64.66
CA ALA A 64 -16.26 -61.46 -63.65
C ALA A 64 -16.33 -60.01 -64.17
N ARG A 65 -15.92 -59.77 -65.43
CA ARG A 65 -16.06 -58.46 -66.09
C ARG A 65 -17.51 -58.02 -66.20
N ALA A 66 -18.42 -58.94 -66.54
CA ALA A 66 -19.85 -58.63 -66.64
C ALA A 66 -20.47 -58.23 -65.28
N GLU A 67 -20.08 -58.90 -64.20
CA GLU A 67 -20.56 -58.58 -62.85
C GLU A 67 -20.02 -57.22 -62.34
N ILE A 68 -18.73 -56.94 -62.57
CA ILE A 68 -18.15 -55.63 -62.23
C ILE A 68 -18.78 -54.52 -63.09
N GLY A 69 -19.02 -54.77 -64.38
CA GLY A 69 -19.72 -53.83 -65.26
C GLY A 69 -21.12 -53.46 -64.73
N ARG A 70 -21.89 -54.45 -64.23
CA ARG A 70 -23.19 -54.19 -63.57
C ARG A 70 -23.05 -53.37 -62.30
N ARG A 71 -22.00 -53.59 -61.50
CA ARG A 71 -21.74 -52.81 -60.28
C ARG A 71 -21.37 -51.37 -60.59
N ILE A 72 -20.58 -51.13 -61.63
CA ILE A 72 -20.26 -49.77 -62.10
C ILE A 72 -21.55 -49.06 -62.57
N LEU A 73 -22.42 -49.74 -63.31
CA LEU A 73 -23.70 -49.16 -63.76
C LEU A 73 -24.62 -48.83 -62.57
N ARG A 74 -24.74 -49.72 -61.58
CA ARG A 74 -25.51 -49.44 -60.35
C ARG A 74 -24.93 -48.32 -59.51
N ALA A 75 -23.60 -48.23 -59.42
CA ALA A 75 -22.92 -47.13 -58.72
C ALA A 75 -23.17 -45.79 -59.47
N ALA A 76 -23.14 -45.80 -60.79
CA ALA A 76 -23.44 -44.63 -61.62
C ALA A 76 -24.93 -44.21 -61.57
N GLU A 77 -25.87 -45.15 -61.47
CA GLU A 77 -27.30 -44.89 -61.26
C GLU A 77 -27.58 -44.38 -59.83
N GLY A 78 -26.87 -44.90 -58.83
CA GLY A 78 -26.92 -44.45 -57.43
C GLY A 78 -26.38 -43.03 -57.20
N SER A 79 -25.50 -42.54 -58.09
CA SER A 79 -25.01 -41.15 -58.12
C SER A 79 -26.02 -40.16 -58.74
N SER A 80 -27.30 -40.54 -58.85
CA SER A 80 -28.37 -39.61 -59.23
C SER A 80 -28.41 -38.43 -58.27
N ARG A 81 -27.96 -37.27 -58.77
CA ARG A 81 -27.99 -35.90 -58.21
C ARG A 81 -28.79 -35.82 -56.89
N PRO A 82 -28.15 -35.58 -55.73
CA PRO A 82 -28.91 -35.32 -54.52
C PRO A 82 -29.72 -34.04 -54.76
N GLU A 83 -31.05 -34.17 -54.77
CA GLU A 83 -31.96 -33.02 -54.65
C GLU A 83 -31.50 -32.21 -53.44
N PRO A 84 -31.18 -30.90 -53.59
CA PRO A 84 -30.66 -30.11 -52.49
C PRO A 84 -31.74 -30.03 -51.42
N SER A 85 -31.53 -30.76 -50.31
CA SER A 85 -32.44 -30.72 -49.18
C SER A 85 -32.58 -29.26 -48.70
N SER A 86 -33.74 -28.66 -48.96
CA SER A 86 -34.03 -27.26 -48.65
C SER A 86 -33.87 -26.94 -47.15
N ARG A 87 -33.97 -27.97 -46.29
CA ARG A 87 -33.69 -27.89 -44.84
C ARG A 87 -32.23 -27.57 -44.50
N ALA A 88 -31.25 -28.15 -45.19
CA ALA A 88 -29.83 -27.88 -44.93
C ALA A 88 -29.43 -26.47 -45.37
N ALA A 89 -29.97 -25.99 -46.50
CA ALA A 89 -29.76 -24.63 -47.00
C ALA A 89 -30.43 -23.56 -46.10
N GLY A 90 -31.54 -23.88 -45.45
CA GLY A 90 -32.20 -23.02 -44.47
C GLY A 90 -31.43 -22.93 -43.14
N GLN A 91 -30.95 -24.06 -42.64
CA GLN A 91 -30.17 -24.12 -41.39
C GLN A 91 -28.82 -23.39 -41.52
N ASN A 92 -28.14 -23.53 -42.66
CA ASN A 92 -26.86 -22.85 -42.89
C ASN A 92 -27.03 -21.32 -43.07
N ARG A 93 -28.16 -20.88 -43.64
CA ARG A 93 -28.51 -19.44 -43.72
C ARG A 93 -28.86 -18.85 -42.36
N PHE A 94 -29.61 -19.58 -41.52
CA PHE A 94 -29.95 -19.13 -40.17
C PHE A 94 -28.70 -18.96 -39.29
N ILE A 95 -27.79 -19.95 -39.28
CA ILE A 95 -26.53 -19.87 -38.52
C ILE A 95 -25.69 -18.69 -39.01
N LYS A 96 -25.55 -18.51 -40.33
CA LYS A 96 -24.80 -17.39 -40.91
C LYS A 96 -25.37 -16.02 -40.50
N THR A 97 -26.69 -15.86 -40.54
CA THR A 97 -27.34 -14.59 -40.15
C THR A 97 -27.21 -14.35 -38.65
N VAL A 98 -27.38 -15.37 -37.80
CA VAL A 98 -27.22 -15.24 -36.34
C VAL A 98 -25.78 -14.92 -35.97
N SER A 99 -24.78 -15.53 -36.61
CA SER A 99 -23.37 -15.23 -36.37
C SER A 99 -23.02 -13.78 -36.73
N ILE A 100 -23.46 -13.29 -37.90
CA ILE A 100 -23.23 -11.89 -38.31
C ILE A 100 -23.95 -10.93 -37.35
N ALA A 101 -25.21 -11.20 -37.03
CA ALA A 101 -25.99 -10.37 -36.12
C ALA A 101 -25.33 -10.29 -34.74
N THR A 102 -24.87 -11.42 -34.21
CA THR A 102 -24.20 -11.47 -32.90
C THR A 102 -22.86 -10.72 -32.92
N SER A 103 -22.06 -10.85 -33.98
CA SER A 103 -20.79 -10.14 -34.11
C SER A 103 -20.92 -8.62 -34.17
N ILE A 104 -22.07 -8.09 -34.60
CA ILE A 104 -22.34 -6.65 -34.64
C ILE A 104 -23.04 -6.19 -33.35
N ALA A 105 -24.03 -6.94 -32.89
CA ALA A 105 -24.82 -6.59 -31.72
C ALA A 105 -23.99 -6.58 -30.44
N LEU A 106 -23.05 -7.52 -30.27
CA LEU A 106 -22.28 -7.65 -29.03
C LEU A 106 -21.33 -6.44 -28.79
N PRO A 107 -20.51 -5.98 -29.75
CA PRO A 107 -19.72 -4.76 -29.59
C PRO A 107 -20.57 -3.50 -29.38
N LEU A 108 -21.68 -3.36 -30.11
CA LEU A 108 -22.57 -2.21 -29.97
C LEU A 108 -23.24 -2.16 -28.60
N ALA A 109 -23.71 -3.31 -28.10
CA ALA A 109 -24.28 -3.42 -26.76
C ALA A 109 -23.23 -3.13 -25.68
N SER A 110 -22.01 -3.64 -25.85
CA SER A 110 -20.89 -3.34 -24.94
C SER A 110 -20.54 -1.86 -24.90
N LEU A 111 -20.47 -1.21 -26.07
CA LEU A 111 -20.23 0.23 -26.17
C LEU A 111 -21.39 1.03 -25.56
N GLY A 112 -22.64 0.64 -25.84
CA GLY A 112 -23.82 1.26 -25.25
C GLY A 112 -23.82 1.18 -23.72
N LEU A 113 -23.52 0.01 -23.15
CA LEU A 113 -23.38 -0.17 -21.71
C LEU A 113 -22.24 0.68 -21.12
N TYR A 114 -21.10 0.77 -21.80
CA TYR A 114 -20.00 1.63 -21.39
C TYR A 114 -20.38 3.12 -21.42
N LEU A 115 -21.17 3.56 -22.39
CA LEU A 115 -21.66 4.94 -22.44
C LEU A 115 -22.73 5.24 -21.40
N LEU A 116 -23.55 4.24 -21.02
CA LEU A 116 -24.61 4.41 -20.03
C LEU A 116 -24.10 4.40 -18.59
N TYR A 117 -23.17 3.49 -18.27
CA TYR A 117 -22.67 3.26 -16.90
C TYR A 117 -21.21 3.69 -16.70
N GLY A 118 -20.44 3.74 -17.77
CA GLY A 118 -19.05 4.18 -17.70
C GLY A 118 -18.94 5.69 -17.62
N MET A 119 -17.72 6.15 -17.32
CA MET A 119 -17.39 7.57 -17.25
C MET A 119 -16.41 7.91 -18.39
N PRO A 120 -16.92 8.14 -19.62
CA PRO A 120 -16.07 8.39 -20.79
C PRO A 120 -15.24 9.68 -20.68
N GLY A 121 -15.64 10.59 -19.79
CA GLY A 121 -14.96 11.86 -19.54
C GLY A 121 -13.86 11.81 -18.48
N LEU A 122 -13.59 10.67 -17.83
CA LEU A 122 -12.51 10.59 -16.85
C LEU A 122 -11.15 10.71 -17.55
N PRO A 123 -10.34 11.73 -17.21
CA PRO A 123 -8.98 11.81 -17.73
C PRO A 123 -8.18 10.61 -17.21
N GLY A 124 -7.30 10.07 -18.05
CA GLY A 124 -6.38 9.03 -17.62
C GLY A 124 -5.48 9.58 -16.52
N GLN A 125 -5.41 8.89 -15.38
CA GLN A 125 -4.47 9.21 -14.29
C GLN A 125 -3.24 8.29 -14.38
N PRO A 126 -2.16 8.72 -15.07
CA PRO A 126 -0.94 7.93 -15.10
C PRO A 126 -0.33 7.83 -13.69
N LEU A 127 0.44 6.77 -13.47
CA LEU A 127 1.05 6.48 -12.17
C LEU A 127 1.97 7.62 -11.70
N SER A 128 2.65 8.31 -12.63
CA SER A 128 3.51 9.46 -12.37
C SER A 128 2.78 10.60 -11.66
N ASP A 129 1.58 10.95 -12.12
CA ASP A 129 0.85 12.12 -11.64
C ASP A 129 0.24 11.84 -10.25
N ARG A 130 -0.13 10.58 -10.00
CA ARG A 130 -0.56 10.11 -8.68
C ARG A 130 0.58 10.12 -7.67
N LEU A 131 1.79 9.74 -8.09
CA LEU A 131 2.98 9.78 -7.24
C LEU A 131 3.39 11.23 -6.93
N ALA A 132 3.35 12.14 -7.91
CA ALA A 132 3.64 13.56 -7.69
C ALA A 132 2.65 14.22 -6.71
N THR A 133 1.35 13.97 -6.88
CA THR A 133 0.31 14.50 -5.99
C THR A 133 0.42 13.93 -4.57
N ALA A 134 0.81 12.66 -4.43
CA ALA A 134 1.07 12.03 -3.13
C ALA A 134 2.33 12.59 -2.45
N THR A 135 3.33 13.03 -3.20
CA THR A 135 4.52 13.69 -2.64
C THR A 135 4.22 15.11 -2.15
N ASP A 136 3.38 15.86 -2.85
CA ASP A 136 2.98 17.21 -2.40
C ASP A 136 1.95 17.20 -1.27
N SER A 137 1.04 16.23 -1.24
CA SER A 137 0.05 16.10 -0.16
C SER A 137 0.63 15.61 1.18
N ASN A 138 1.87 15.10 1.17
CA ASN A 138 2.56 14.54 2.33
C ASN A 138 3.55 15.49 3.01
N LYS A 139 3.57 16.79 2.65
CA LYS A 139 4.33 17.79 3.43
C LYS A 139 3.49 18.16 4.66
N PRO A 140 3.92 17.82 5.90
CA PRO A 140 3.15 18.15 7.11
C PRO A 140 2.80 19.64 7.20
N ASN A 141 3.64 20.52 6.65
CA ASN A 141 3.43 21.96 6.61
C ASN A 141 2.24 22.39 5.73
N ASP A 142 1.96 21.70 4.62
CA ASP A 142 0.83 22.05 3.74
C ASP A 142 -0.51 21.65 4.37
N LEU A 143 -0.51 20.61 5.22
CA LEU A 143 -1.69 20.21 6.00
C LEU A 143 -1.94 21.17 7.17
N ILE A 144 -0.88 21.62 7.85
CA ILE A 144 -0.95 22.66 8.88
C ILE A 144 -1.58 23.94 8.30
N ALA A 145 -1.07 24.43 7.17
CA ALA A 145 -1.57 25.65 6.53
C ALA A 145 -3.06 25.56 6.17
N LYS A 146 -3.53 24.40 5.71
CA LYS A 146 -4.96 24.18 5.41
C LYS A 146 -5.83 24.18 6.66
N VAL A 147 -5.35 23.58 7.76
CA VAL A 147 -6.07 23.59 9.05
C VAL A 147 -6.10 25.00 9.63
N GLU A 148 -5.00 25.75 9.52
CA GLU A 148 -4.91 27.15 9.93
C GLU A 148 -5.86 28.06 9.16
N GLU A 149 -5.94 27.90 7.83
CA GLU A 149 -6.89 28.65 7.01
C GLU A 149 -8.32 28.40 7.48
N ARG A 150 -8.69 27.13 7.65
CA ARG A 150 -10.01 26.75 8.15
C ARG A 150 -10.28 27.34 9.53
N LEU A 151 -9.32 27.30 10.45
CA LEU A 151 -9.49 27.87 11.79
C LEU A 151 -9.58 29.40 11.80
N ARG A 152 -9.06 30.05 10.76
CA ARG A 152 -9.22 31.50 10.56
C ARG A 152 -10.62 31.85 10.07
N GLU A 153 -11.18 31.04 9.17
CA GLU A 153 -12.56 31.18 8.68
C GLU A 153 -13.60 30.73 9.72
N HIS A 154 -13.26 29.71 10.51
CA HIS A 154 -14.12 29.06 11.51
C HIS A 154 -13.41 28.96 12.88
N PRO A 155 -13.24 30.09 13.60
CA PRO A 155 -12.57 30.10 14.90
C PRO A 155 -13.32 29.32 16.00
N GLU A 156 -14.59 28.99 15.78
CA GLU A 156 -15.43 28.15 16.64
C GLU A 156 -15.21 26.64 16.48
N ASP A 157 -14.39 26.21 15.52
CA ASP A 157 -14.08 24.78 15.31
C ASP A 157 -13.16 24.24 16.42
N GLY A 158 -13.76 23.87 17.56
CA GLY A 158 -13.04 23.31 18.69
C GLY A 158 -12.31 22.00 18.39
N MET A 159 -12.79 21.22 17.43
CA MET A 159 -12.12 19.99 16.99
C MET A 159 -10.88 20.32 16.17
N GLY A 160 -10.94 21.32 15.28
CA GLY A 160 -9.78 21.82 14.56
C GLY A 160 -8.68 22.32 15.51
N TRP A 161 -9.06 23.05 16.56
CA TRP A 161 -8.12 23.48 17.61
C TRP A 161 -7.48 22.29 18.37
N ASP A 162 -8.26 21.26 18.71
CA ASP A 162 -7.77 20.05 19.40
C ASP A 162 -6.78 19.24 18.54
N VAL A 163 -6.96 19.26 17.21
CA VAL A 163 -6.10 18.55 16.26
C VAL A 163 -4.79 19.31 15.99
N ILE A 164 -4.82 20.64 15.89
CA ILE A 164 -3.63 21.42 15.57
C ILE A 164 -2.71 21.63 16.78
N ALA A 165 -3.25 21.65 18.01
CA ALA A 165 -2.47 21.95 19.21
C ALA A 165 -1.26 21.02 19.45
N PRO A 166 -1.37 19.67 19.33
CA PRO A 166 -0.23 18.77 19.44
C PRO A 166 0.82 18.99 18.34
N VAL A 167 0.39 19.40 17.15
CA VAL A 167 1.27 19.65 16.00
C VAL A 167 2.10 20.92 16.25
N TYR A 168 1.47 21.97 16.77
CA TYR A 168 2.20 23.16 17.22
C TYR A 168 3.19 22.82 18.33
N TYR A 169 2.80 21.99 19.29
CA TYR A 169 3.71 21.57 20.35
C TYR A 169 4.93 20.81 19.79
N ALA A 170 4.69 19.82 18.92
CA ALA A 170 5.75 19.02 18.30
C ALA A 170 6.68 19.81 17.38
N THR A 171 6.21 20.93 16.81
CA THR A 171 7.01 21.83 15.96
C THR A 171 7.68 22.96 16.75
N GLY A 172 7.61 22.94 18.09
CA GLY A 172 8.23 23.94 18.96
C GLY A 172 7.46 25.27 19.03
N GLN A 173 6.28 25.36 18.43
CA GLN A 173 5.42 26.54 18.45
C GLN A 173 4.57 26.57 19.73
N TYR A 174 5.23 26.65 20.88
CA TYR A 174 4.58 26.48 22.19
C TYR A 174 3.48 27.52 22.48
N ALA A 175 3.66 28.76 22.03
CA ALA A 175 2.64 29.80 22.16
C ALA A 175 1.37 29.49 21.35
N GLY A 176 1.54 29.00 20.11
CA GLY A 176 0.43 28.54 19.26
C GLY A 176 -0.26 27.33 19.87
N ALA A 177 0.51 26.37 20.39
CA ALA A 177 -0.01 25.17 21.05
C ALA A 177 -0.85 25.52 22.29
N ALA A 178 -0.36 26.39 23.16
CA ALA A 178 -1.09 26.82 24.36
C ALA A 178 -2.43 27.49 23.98
N THR A 179 -2.41 28.38 22.99
CA THR A 179 -3.62 29.05 22.47
C THR A 179 -4.62 28.04 21.89
N ALA A 180 -4.13 27.09 21.09
CA ALA A 180 -4.97 26.08 20.48
C ALA A 180 -5.60 25.14 21.52
N TYR A 181 -4.84 24.65 22.50
CA TYR A 181 -5.40 23.87 23.60
C TYR A 181 -6.43 24.66 24.41
N GLN A 182 -6.16 25.93 24.70
CA GLN A 182 -7.09 26.78 25.43
C GLN A 182 -8.41 26.98 24.67
N ASN A 183 -8.35 27.20 23.35
CA ASN A 183 -9.53 27.28 22.50
C ASN A 183 -10.30 25.94 22.46
N ALA A 184 -9.60 24.81 22.31
CA ALA A 184 -10.23 23.50 22.36
C ALA A 184 -10.93 23.26 23.71
N ILE A 185 -10.29 23.59 24.84
CA ILE A 185 -10.89 23.49 26.17
C ILE A 185 -12.15 24.36 26.29
N ARG A 186 -12.09 25.60 25.80
CA ARG A 186 -13.22 26.53 25.83
C ARG A 186 -14.40 26.06 24.99
N LEU A 187 -14.15 25.47 23.82
CA LEU A 187 -15.19 25.14 22.83
C LEU A 187 -15.78 23.74 23.02
N ILE A 188 -14.95 22.75 23.35
CA ILE A 188 -15.36 21.34 23.42
C ILE A 188 -15.01 20.69 24.78
N GLY A 189 -14.63 21.49 25.76
CA GLY A 189 -14.49 21.09 27.16
C GLY A 189 -13.12 20.53 27.55
N GLU A 190 -12.93 20.47 28.87
CA GLU A 190 -11.73 19.94 29.51
C GLU A 190 -11.62 18.41 29.36
N THR A 191 -10.42 17.93 29.04
CA THR A 191 -10.03 16.53 29.18
C THR A 191 -8.63 16.46 29.76
N PRO A 192 -8.23 15.36 30.44
CA PRO A 192 -6.87 15.20 30.94
C PRO A 192 -5.81 15.50 29.88
N ARG A 193 -6.02 14.99 28.66
CA ARG A 193 -5.13 15.22 27.51
C ARG A 193 -4.99 16.70 27.14
N ARG A 194 -6.09 17.45 27.07
CA ARG A 194 -6.07 18.88 26.69
C ARG A 194 -5.44 19.73 27.78
N LEU A 195 -5.79 19.47 29.04
CA LEU A 195 -5.25 20.19 30.19
C LEU A 195 -3.74 19.97 30.33
N GLN A 196 -3.28 18.72 30.19
CA GLN A 196 -1.86 18.38 30.21
C GLN A 196 -1.12 18.98 29.02
N GLY A 197 -1.70 18.91 27.81
CA GLY A 197 -1.14 19.55 26.61
C GLY A 197 -0.98 21.06 26.76
N PHE A 198 -2.00 21.74 27.31
CA PHE A 198 -1.94 23.16 27.63
C PHE A 198 -0.83 23.47 28.64
N ALA A 199 -0.78 22.74 29.76
CA ALA A 199 0.24 22.93 30.78
C ALA A 199 1.66 22.73 30.23
N ASN A 200 1.87 21.65 29.49
CA ASN A 200 3.16 21.35 28.88
C ASN A 200 3.59 22.44 27.90
N ALA A 201 2.67 22.92 27.05
CA ALA A 201 2.93 24.03 26.13
C ALA A 201 3.34 25.31 26.88
N ARG A 202 2.63 25.64 27.97
CA ARG A 202 2.96 26.80 28.81
C ARG A 202 4.30 26.65 29.51
N ILE A 203 4.60 25.48 30.07
CA ILE A 203 5.89 25.22 30.73
C ILE A 203 7.05 25.36 29.75
N HIS A 204 6.92 24.82 28.54
CA HIS A 204 7.98 24.94 27.53
C HIS A 204 8.12 26.36 26.99
N LEU A 205 7.01 27.09 26.86
CA LEU A 205 7.03 28.50 26.51
C LEU A 205 7.79 29.34 27.55
N GLU A 206 7.68 29.01 28.83
CA GLU A 206 8.39 29.65 29.94
C GLU A 206 9.74 28.96 30.27
N ASN A 207 10.32 28.20 29.33
CA ASN A 207 11.62 27.52 29.46
C ASN A 207 11.76 26.62 30.69
N GLY A 208 10.70 25.86 31.03
CA GLY A 208 10.68 24.91 32.14
C GLY A 208 10.21 25.49 33.46
N ILE A 209 9.90 26.79 33.52
CA ILE A 209 9.19 27.39 34.65
C ILE A 209 7.72 26.94 34.59
N VAL A 210 7.13 26.57 35.73
CA VAL A 210 5.73 26.15 35.82
C VAL A 210 4.86 27.35 36.21
N PRO A 211 4.24 28.06 35.25
CA PRO A 211 3.38 29.19 35.56
C PRO A 211 2.08 28.74 36.26
N GLU A 212 1.40 29.70 36.91
CA GLU A 212 0.21 29.43 37.73
C GLU A 212 -0.93 28.77 36.93
N ASP A 213 -1.12 29.17 35.68
CA ASP A 213 -2.15 28.61 34.79
C ASP A 213 -1.84 27.16 34.41
N ALA A 214 -0.58 26.84 34.12
CA ALA A 214 -0.15 25.46 33.92
C ALA A 214 -0.34 24.62 35.18
N ARG A 215 0.01 25.14 36.35
CA ARG A 215 -0.17 24.47 37.65
C ARG A 215 -1.64 24.11 37.88
N LYS A 216 -2.56 25.06 37.72
CA LYS A 216 -4.00 24.82 37.85
C LYS A 216 -4.50 23.75 36.88
N ALA A 217 -4.02 23.76 35.64
CA ALA A 217 -4.38 22.73 34.67
C ALA A 217 -3.87 21.34 35.08
N LEU A 218 -2.64 21.22 35.58
CA LEU A 218 -2.08 19.94 36.07
C LEU A 218 -2.80 19.43 37.32
N GLU A 219 -3.13 20.31 38.27
CA GLU A 219 -3.96 19.96 39.43
C GLU A 219 -5.34 19.44 38.99
N ARG A 220 -5.93 20.07 37.98
CA ARG A 220 -7.19 19.61 37.38
C ARG A 220 -7.05 18.25 36.70
N VAL A 221 -5.92 17.97 36.04
CA VAL A 221 -5.62 16.63 35.52
C VAL A 221 -5.61 15.61 36.66
N LEU A 222 -4.95 15.88 37.78
CA LEU A 222 -4.88 14.95 38.91
C LEU A 222 -6.21 14.74 39.65
N GLN A 223 -7.14 15.69 39.55
CA GLN A 223 -8.51 15.48 40.03
C GLN A 223 -9.29 14.46 39.17
N ILE A 224 -8.95 14.36 37.87
CA ILE A 224 -9.61 13.45 36.93
C ILE A 224 -8.87 12.11 36.87
N ASP A 225 -7.54 12.14 36.83
CA ASP A 225 -6.64 11.00 36.84
C ASP A 225 -5.56 11.17 37.93
N PRO A 226 -5.82 10.67 39.16
CA PRO A 226 -4.87 10.75 40.27
C PRO A 226 -3.53 10.02 40.03
N ASN A 227 -3.49 9.11 39.06
CA ASN A 227 -2.33 8.26 38.78
C ASN A 227 -1.43 8.82 37.68
N ALA A 228 -1.79 9.95 37.05
CA ALA A 228 -0.98 10.57 36.03
C ALA A 228 0.40 11.01 36.58
N THR A 229 1.46 10.32 36.16
CA THR A 229 2.81 10.51 36.71
C THR A 229 3.42 11.86 36.31
N GLU A 230 3.30 12.24 35.03
CA GLU A 230 3.93 13.47 34.51
C GLU A 230 3.40 14.74 35.20
N PRO A 231 2.09 14.95 35.40
CA PRO A 231 1.59 16.08 36.19
C PRO A 231 2.12 16.13 37.62
N ARG A 232 2.30 14.97 38.28
CA ARG A 232 2.88 14.91 39.64
C ARG A 232 4.34 15.39 39.64
N ILE A 233 5.12 15.03 38.63
CA ILE A 233 6.51 15.49 38.46
C ILE A 233 6.56 17.02 38.28
N TRP A 234 5.73 17.57 37.40
CA TRP A 234 5.69 19.01 37.16
C TRP A 234 5.24 19.82 38.38
N LEU A 235 4.27 19.31 39.14
CA LEU A 235 3.84 19.96 40.38
C LEU A 235 4.91 19.91 41.48
N ALA A 236 5.68 18.81 41.58
CA ALA A 236 6.82 18.73 42.48
C ALA A 236 7.91 19.75 42.09
N LEU A 237 8.21 19.87 40.79
CA LEU A 237 9.12 20.90 40.27
C LEU A 237 8.61 22.32 40.55
N SER A 238 7.30 22.54 40.40
CA SER A 238 6.70 23.84 40.72
C SER A 238 6.89 24.22 42.18
N LYS A 239 6.83 23.26 43.12
CA LYS A 239 7.12 23.51 44.54
C LYS A 239 8.58 23.85 44.78
N GLU A 240 9.50 23.19 44.06
CA GLU A 240 10.93 23.52 44.08
C GLU A 240 11.15 24.98 43.62
N GLN A 241 10.54 25.36 42.48
CA GLN A 241 10.62 26.71 41.92
C GLN A 241 10.03 27.79 42.85
N ASP A 242 8.99 27.45 43.61
CA ASP A 242 8.39 28.31 44.62
C ASP A 242 9.22 28.41 45.93
N GLY A 243 10.33 27.69 46.04
CA GLY A 243 11.17 27.63 47.25
C GLY A 243 10.61 26.73 48.36
N ARG A 244 9.56 25.94 48.10
CA ARG A 244 8.96 24.97 49.03
C ARG A 244 9.76 23.67 49.02
N LEU A 245 11.06 23.78 49.31
CA LEU A 245 12.04 22.72 49.08
C LEU A 245 11.75 21.41 49.85
N GLN A 246 11.24 21.52 51.08
CA GLN A 246 10.89 20.35 51.90
C GLN A 246 9.73 19.55 51.30
N GLU A 247 8.73 20.25 50.78
CA GLU A 247 7.56 19.62 50.15
C GLU A 247 7.94 19.02 48.79
N ALA A 248 8.76 19.73 48.00
CA ALA A 248 9.30 19.22 46.74
C ALA A 248 10.14 17.94 46.98
N ALA A 249 11.00 17.94 48.00
CA ALA A 249 11.82 16.78 48.34
C ALA A 249 10.96 15.58 48.81
N ALA A 250 9.86 15.82 49.51
CA ALA A 250 8.91 14.77 49.89
C ALA A 250 8.22 14.16 48.66
N ASP A 251 7.77 15.00 47.72
CA ASP A 251 7.14 14.55 46.49
C ASP A 251 8.11 13.78 45.58
N TYR A 252 9.36 14.25 45.44
CA TYR A 252 10.38 13.54 44.67
C TYR A 252 10.69 12.17 45.24
N ARG A 253 10.84 12.02 46.57
CA ARG A 253 11.02 10.70 47.21
C ARG A 253 9.87 9.76 46.87
N LYS A 254 8.64 10.22 47.05
CA LYS A 254 7.44 9.44 46.74
C LYS A 254 7.41 9.01 45.26
N LEU A 255 7.75 9.92 44.35
CA LEU A 255 7.79 9.61 42.91
C LEU A 255 8.88 8.60 42.56
N ILE A 256 10.07 8.70 43.19
CA ILE A 256 11.18 7.75 42.99
C ILE A 256 10.84 6.37 43.56
N ASP A 257 10.20 6.32 44.73
CA ASP A 257 9.79 5.07 45.38
C ASP A 257 8.72 4.33 44.57
N GLU A 258 7.80 5.06 43.92
CA GLU A 258 6.76 4.53 43.03
C GLU A 258 7.28 4.22 41.61
N ALA A 259 8.48 4.67 41.24
CA ALA A 259 9.00 4.57 39.86
C ALA A 259 9.47 3.15 39.51
N PRO A 260 9.24 2.69 38.26
CA PRO A 260 10.00 1.57 37.69
C PRO A 260 11.50 1.84 37.70
N GLU A 261 12.34 0.79 37.82
CA GLU A 261 13.80 0.92 37.87
C GLU A 261 14.38 1.65 36.64
N HIS A 262 13.80 1.45 35.46
CA HIS A 262 14.25 2.04 34.19
C HIS A 262 13.45 3.27 33.75
N ALA A 263 12.74 3.93 34.67
CA ALA A 263 11.99 5.14 34.33
C ALA A 263 12.95 6.27 33.88
N PRO A 264 12.78 6.84 32.66
CA PRO A 264 13.72 7.82 32.09
C PRO A 264 13.93 9.08 32.95
N TRP A 265 12.94 9.43 33.76
CA TRP A 265 12.93 10.61 34.63
C TRP A 265 13.47 10.33 36.04
N ARG A 266 13.65 9.07 36.44
CA ARG A 266 14.02 8.68 37.80
C ARG A 266 15.35 9.30 38.24
N LYS A 267 16.39 9.11 37.45
CA LYS A 267 17.73 9.65 37.72
C LYS A 267 17.73 11.18 37.87
N ALA A 268 16.96 11.87 37.03
CA ALA A 268 16.85 13.33 37.10
C ALA A 268 16.20 13.81 38.42
N LEU A 269 15.22 13.05 38.95
CA LEU A 269 14.63 13.35 40.26
C LEU A 269 15.58 13.01 41.41
N GLU A 270 16.35 11.91 41.31
CA GLU A 270 17.37 11.55 42.28
C GLU A 270 18.46 12.63 42.39
N ASP A 271 18.95 13.13 41.25
CA ASP A 271 19.95 14.20 41.19
C ASP A 271 19.40 15.51 41.79
N ARG A 272 18.15 15.88 41.47
CA ARG A 272 17.48 17.05 42.07
C ARG A 272 17.33 16.91 43.57
N LEU A 273 16.85 15.75 44.05
CA LEU A 273 16.70 15.47 45.47
C LEU A 273 18.05 15.55 46.22
N ALA A 274 19.12 15.05 45.62
CA ALA A 274 20.46 15.12 46.17
C ALA A 274 20.99 16.57 46.27
N ASN A 275 20.65 17.43 45.31
CA ASN A 275 21.04 18.84 45.32
C ASN A 275 20.24 19.64 46.35
N LEU A 276 18.94 19.37 46.50
CA LEU A 276 18.10 20.00 47.53
C LEU A 276 18.61 19.74 48.96
N GLY A 277 19.20 18.56 49.20
CA GLY A 277 19.80 18.19 50.48
C GLY A 277 21.11 18.90 50.81
N LYS A 278 21.77 19.53 49.83
CA LYS A 278 23.03 20.29 50.03
C LYS A 278 22.77 21.76 50.37
N ASP A 279 21.66 22.32 49.89
CA ASP A 279 21.32 23.74 50.05
C ASP A 279 20.53 24.05 51.34
N THR A 280 20.30 23.07 52.23
CA THR A 280 19.66 23.30 53.54
C THR A 280 20.55 24.06 54.55
N GLY A 281 21.68 24.61 54.10
CA GLY A 281 22.63 25.39 54.89
C GLY A 281 23.00 26.73 54.26
N GLY A 282 22.04 27.64 54.12
CA GLY A 282 22.32 29.09 54.00
C GLY A 282 21.96 29.76 52.67
N THR A 283 21.01 30.70 52.77
CA THR A 283 20.71 31.84 51.86
C THR A 283 20.26 31.52 50.41
N PRO A 284 19.10 32.03 49.95
CA PRO A 284 18.60 31.76 48.61
C PRO A 284 19.45 32.46 47.55
N ALA A 285 20.23 31.69 46.79
CA ALA A 285 20.90 32.17 45.60
C ALA A 285 19.85 32.42 44.50
N SER A 286 19.38 33.65 44.42
CA SER A 286 18.79 34.19 43.20
C SER A 286 19.88 34.23 42.12
N GLY A 287 19.64 33.60 40.98
CA GLY A 287 20.42 33.82 39.76
C GLY A 287 21.42 32.74 39.39
N GLN A 288 20.91 31.59 38.94
CA GLN A 288 21.36 30.95 37.71
C GLN A 288 20.34 29.87 37.35
N ALA A 289 19.51 30.17 36.36
CA ALA A 289 18.70 29.18 35.66
C ALA A 289 19.66 28.21 34.95
N ASN A 290 20.20 27.26 35.71
CA ASN A 290 20.72 26.03 35.14
C ASN A 290 19.52 25.35 34.50
N ALA A 291 19.57 25.23 33.18
CA ALA A 291 18.57 24.58 32.34
C ALA A 291 18.01 23.36 33.06
N ALA A 292 16.69 23.37 33.29
CA ALA A 292 15.99 22.19 33.73
C ALA A 292 16.40 21.02 32.82
N PRO A 293 16.77 19.84 33.37
CA PRO A 293 16.81 18.65 32.55
C PRO A 293 15.42 18.49 31.94
N ALA A 294 15.38 18.18 30.65
CA ALA A 294 14.15 17.96 29.91
C ALA A 294 13.12 17.20 30.76
N ALA A 295 11.88 17.69 30.73
CA ALA A 295 10.70 16.94 31.13
C ALA A 295 10.83 15.47 30.68
N PRO A 296 10.16 14.51 31.36
CA PRO A 296 10.14 13.13 30.89
C PRO A 296 9.77 13.14 29.42
N ALA A 297 10.76 12.86 28.57
CA ALA A 297 10.55 12.88 27.14
C ALA A 297 9.39 11.92 26.88
N ALA A 298 8.35 12.40 26.22
CA ALA A 298 7.60 11.54 25.33
C ALA A 298 8.66 10.82 24.49
N THR A 299 8.94 9.56 24.83
CA THR A 299 9.90 8.66 24.18
C THR A 299 11.13 9.36 23.57
N PRO A 300 12.33 9.26 24.17
CA PRO A 300 13.51 9.69 23.45
C PRO A 300 13.69 8.79 22.22
N SER A 301 13.30 9.30 21.04
CA SER A 301 13.93 8.88 19.81
C SER A 301 15.37 9.33 19.93
N ALA A 302 16.24 8.38 20.24
CA ALA A 302 17.68 8.58 20.34
C ALA A 302 18.17 9.47 19.18
N GLY A 303 18.74 10.64 19.54
CA GLY A 303 19.60 11.47 18.70
C GLY A 303 19.03 11.91 17.35
N ASN A 304 18.03 12.79 17.33
CA ASN A 304 17.78 13.64 16.17
C ASN A 304 17.97 15.11 16.57
N PRO A 305 18.84 15.89 15.91
CA PRO A 305 18.86 17.33 16.07
C PRO A 305 17.52 17.92 15.64
N ASP A 306 17.16 19.07 16.21
CA ASP A 306 15.92 19.78 15.92
C ASP A 306 15.69 19.85 14.41
N ALA A 307 14.46 19.53 13.96
CA ALA A 307 14.10 19.50 12.54
C ALA A 307 14.43 20.84 11.83
N ALA A 308 14.40 21.95 12.58
CA ALA A 308 14.81 23.28 12.12
C ALA A 308 16.31 23.34 11.73
N ALA A 309 17.20 22.73 12.52
CA ALA A 309 18.63 22.69 12.24
C ALA A 309 18.97 21.82 11.02
N ILE A 310 18.20 20.75 10.78
CA ILE A 310 18.34 19.89 9.59
C ILE A 310 17.88 20.64 8.32
N MET A 311 16.85 21.48 8.43
CA MET A 311 16.34 22.29 7.32
C MET A 311 17.28 23.44 6.93
N SER A 312 18.10 23.95 7.86
CA SER A 312 19.11 24.99 7.59
C SER A 312 20.43 24.48 7.00
N MET A 313 20.68 23.16 7.02
CA MET A 313 21.88 22.55 6.40
C MET A 313 21.81 22.54 4.88
N SER A 314 22.97 22.58 4.22
CA SER A 314 23.06 22.37 2.77
C SER A 314 22.54 20.97 2.39
N PRO A 315 22.08 20.76 1.13
CA PRO A 315 21.63 19.44 0.69
C PRO A 315 22.68 18.33 0.91
N GLU A 316 23.97 18.67 0.74
CA GLU A 316 25.10 17.76 0.89
C GLU A 316 25.37 17.43 2.38
N GLU A 317 25.33 18.44 3.25
CA GLU A 317 25.49 18.28 4.70
C GLU A 317 24.35 17.45 5.29
N ARG A 318 23.12 17.71 4.83
CA ARG A 318 21.93 16.94 5.22
C ARG A 318 22.06 15.47 4.79
N GLN A 319 22.57 15.21 3.60
CA GLN A 319 22.78 13.84 3.11
C GLN A 319 23.87 13.11 3.93
N ALA A 320 24.98 13.78 4.23
CA ALA A 320 26.05 13.24 5.08
C ALA A 320 25.58 13.01 6.52
N PHE A 321 24.67 13.85 7.01
CA PHE A 321 24.05 13.70 8.31
C PHE A 321 23.11 12.49 8.37
N ILE A 322 22.19 12.36 7.40
CA ILE A 322 21.28 11.20 7.30
C ILE A 322 22.08 9.90 7.18
N THR A 323 23.16 9.90 6.38
CA THR A 323 24.02 8.72 6.21
C THR A 323 24.62 8.26 7.54
N ARG A 324 25.17 9.18 8.34
CA ARG A 324 25.72 8.86 9.68
C ARG A 324 24.66 8.32 10.65
N MET A 325 23.44 8.86 10.61
CA MET A 325 22.34 8.35 11.44
C MET A 325 21.97 6.92 11.08
N VAL A 326 21.85 6.63 9.78
CA VAL A 326 21.49 5.30 9.28
C VAL A 326 22.59 4.28 9.62
N GLU A 327 23.86 4.68 9.53
CA GLU A 327 24.99 3.85 9.95
C GLU A 327 25.01 3.57 11.45
N GLY A 328 24.71 4.58 12.28
CA GLY A 328 24.57 4.41 13.73
C GLY A 328 23.43 3.45 14.09
N LEU A 329 22.28 3.56 13.42
CA LEU A 329 21.17 2.63 13.59
C LEU A 329 21.55 1.21 13.16
N ALA A 330 22.24 1.06 12.02
CA ALA A 330 22.72 -0.23 11.56
C ALA A 330 23.71 -0.89 12.55
N ALA A 331 24.66 -0.12 13.09
CA ALA A 331 25.60 -0.60 14.08
C ALA A 331 24.91 -1.05 15.38
N ARG A 332 23.90 -0.30 15.83
CA ARG A 332 23.09 -0.66 17.00
C ARG A 332 22.34 -1.97 16.79
N LEU A 333 21.64 -2.10 15.65
CA LEU A 333 20.85 -3.29 15.34
C LEU A 333 21.71 -4.53 15.12
N LYS A 334 22.97 -4.35 14.71
CA LYS A 334 23.94 -5.44 14.65
C LYS A 334 24.38 -5.93 16.03
N SER A 335 24.38 -5.05 17.04
CA SER A 335 24.71 -5.39 18.42
C SER A 335 23.50 -5.92 19.21
N ASP A 336 22.30 -5.39 18.93
CA ASP A 336 21.04 -5.82 19.51
C ASP A 336 19.98 -5.92 18.40
N GLY A 337 19.83 -7.14 17.88
CA GLY A 337 18.97 -7.44 16.73
C GLY A 337 17.51 -7.71 17.07
N SER A 338 17.10 -7.56 18.33
CA SER A 338 15.73 -7.88 18.79
C SER A 338 14.68 -6.82 18.39
N ASP A 339 15.13 -5.62 18.00
CA ASP A 339 14.30 -4.47 17.66
C ASP A 339 13.72 -4.54 16.23
N ALA A 340 12.54 -5.14 16.11
CA ALA A 340 11.83 -5.25 14.84
C ALA A 340 11.47 -3.90 14.19
N GLU A 341 11.17 -2.87 15.00
CA GLU A 341 10.86 -1.55 14.45
C GLU A 341 12.12 -0.85 13.93
N GLY A 342 13.25 -1.05 14.60
CA GLY A 342 14.55 -0.59 14.14
C GLY A 342 14.91 -1.18 12.78
N TRP A 343 14.73 -2.48 12.58
CA TRP A 343 14.96 -3.14 11.29
C TRP A 343 14.08 -2.58 10.17
N VAL A 344 12.78 -2.35 10.44
CA VAL A 344 11.85 -1.71 9.50
C VAL A 344 12.31 -0.30 9.11
N LYS A 345 12.73 0.51 10.09
CA LYS A 345 13.25 1.87 9.86
C LYS A 345 14.53 1.84 9.01
N LEU A 346 15.45 0.93 9.29
CA LEU A 346 16.70 0.78 8.57
C LEU A 346 16.48 0.41 7.09
N ILE A 347 15.62 -0.56 6.81
CA ILE A 347 15.31 -1.00 5.44
C ILE A 347 14.69 0.14 4.62
N ARG A 348 13.75 0.89 5.21
CA ARG A 348 13.15 2.07 4.55
C ARG A 348 14.19 3.16 4.29
N ALA A 349 15.08 3.43 5.24
CA ALA A 349 16.11 4.44 5.09
C ALA A 349 17.06 4.10 3.93
N TYR A 350 17.52 2.85 3.83
CA TYR A 350 18.34 2.42 2.69
C TYR A 350 17.62 2.54 1.34
N GLN A 351 16.31 2.26 1.30
CA GLN A 351 15.52 2.41 0.08
C GLN A 351 15.40 3.88 -0.37
N VAL A 352 15.17 4.80 0.57
CA VAL A 352 15.12 6.25 0.29
C VAL A 352 16.49 6.76 -0.20
N LEU A 353 17.57 6.21 0.34
CA LEU A 353 18.95 6.54 -0.06
C LEU A 353 19.38 5.86 -1.38
N GLY A 354 18.52 5.05 -2.01
CA GLY A 354 18.84 4.31 -3.24
C GLY A 354 19.82 3.13 -3.02
N ARG A 355 20.14 2.79 -1.77
CA ARG A 355 21.08 1.73 -1.38
C ARG A 355 20.38 0.37 -1.32
N ARG A 356 19.90 -0.12 -2.47
CA ARG A 356 19.08 -1.33 -2.56
C ARG A 356 19.78 -2.59 -2.02
N ASP A 357 21.07 -2.76 -2.29
CA ASP A 357 21.83 -3.92 -1.81
C ASP A 357 21.94 -3.96 -0.29
N ASP A 358 22.08 -2.79 0.35
CA ASP A 358 22.13 -2.68 1.81
C ASP A 358 20.75 -2.91 2.45
N ALA A 359 19.67 -2.52 1.76
CA ALA A 359 18.31 -2.84 2.17
C ALA A 359 18.05 -4.36 2.16
N VAL A 360 18.56 -5.08 1.14
CA VAL A 360 18.45 -6.55 1.05
C VAL A 360 19.28 -7.25 2.14
N LYS A 361 20.50 -6.76 2.41
CA LYS A 361 21.33 -7.26 3.52
C LYS A 361 20.64 -7.04 4.86
N ALA A 362 20.15 -5.83 5.13
CA ALA A 362 19.43 -5.51 6.35
C ALA A 362 18.16 -6.36 6.53
N LEU A 363 17.44 -6.68 5.45
CA LEU A 363 16.32 -7.61 5.47
C LEU A 363 16.74 -9.04 5.86
N THR A 364 17.87 -9.51 5.32
CA THR A 364 18.42 -10.83 5.64
C THR A 364 18.84 -10.91 7.10
N ASP A 365 19.53 -9.89 7.60
CA ASP A 365 19.95 -9.80 9.00
C ASP A 365 18.75 -9.68 9.95
N ALA A 366 17.73 -8.91 9.58
CA ALA A 366 16.49 -8.79 10.36
C ALA A 366 15.78 -10.15 10.51
N ARG A 367 15.65 -10.91 9.42
CA ARG A 367 15.07 -12.28 9.46
C ARG A 367 15.90 -13.23 10.31
N ALA A 368 17.22 -13.06 10.32
CA ALA A 368 18.12 -13.89 11.10
C ALA A 368 18.00 -13.61 12.60
N ASN A 369 17.85 -12.35 13.00
CA ASN A 369 17.79 -11.91 14.39
C ASN A 369 16.37 -11.96 15.00
N LEU A 370 15.31 -11.89 14.20
CA LEU A 370 13.91 -11.90 14.66
C LEU A 370 13.24 -13.28 14.59
N LYS A 371 14.00 -14.38 14.49
CA LYS A 371 13.45 -15.74 14.34
C LYS A 371 12.47 -16.13 15.45
N ASP A 372 12.73 -15.70 16.67
CA ASP A 372 11.88 -15.99 17.84
C ASP A 372 10.80 -14.92 18.08
N ASN A 373 10.71 -13.92 17.20
CA ASN A 373 9.72 -12.84 17.25
C ASN A 373 8.84 -12.87 15.98
N GLU A 374 7.84 -13.75 15.97
CA GLU A 374 6.93 -13.95 14.83
C GLU A 374 6.24 -12.65 14.38
N VAL A 375 5.84 -11.80 15.34
CA VAL A 375 5.17 -10.52 15.06
C VAL A 375 6.14 -9.54 14.39
N GLY A 376 7.38 -9.48 14.85
CA GLY A 376 8.44 -8.66 14.27
C GLY A 376 8.83 -9.11 12.88
N LEU A 377 8.97 -10.43 12.68
CA LEU A 377 9.31 -11.03 11.39
C LEU A 377 8.22 -10.78 10.34
N ALA A 378 6.94 -10.93 10.72
CA ALA A 378 5.80 -10.62 9.85
C ALA A 378 5.78 -9.15 9.38
N LYS A 379 6.15 -8.20 10.26
CA LYS A 379 6.25 -6.77 9.91
C LYS A 379 7.36 -6.52 8.88
N VAL A 380 8.54 -7.10 9.10
CA VAL A 380 9.69 -6.97 8.19
C VAL A 380 9.40 -7.60 6.83
N ASP A 381 8.77 -8.76 6.79
CA ASP A 381 8.40 -9.45 5.54
C ASP A 381 7.27 -8.76 4.77
N SER A 382 6.32 -8.14 5.48
CA SER A 382 5.31 -7.29 4.86
C SER A 382 5.96 -6.09 4.18
N LEU A 383 6.89 -5.42 4.87
CA LEU A 383 7.65 -4.30 4.31
C LEU A 383 8.45 -4.73 3.07
N ALA A 384 9.14 -5.88 3.13
CA ALA A 384 9.93 -6.39 2.00
C ALA A 384 9.08 -6.59 0.74
N ARG A 385 7.86 -7.11 0.89
CA ARG A 385 6.89 -7.26 -0.21
C ARG A 385 6.44 -5.92 -0.77
N GLN A 386 6.13 -4.95 0.09
CA GLN A 386 5.72 -3.60 -0.33
C GLN A 386 6.81 -2.88 -1.11
N LEU A 387 8.08 -3.05 -0.72
CA LEU A 387 9.22 -2.40 -1.36
C LEU A 387 9.78 -3.19 -2.56
N GLY A 388 9.19 -4.35 -2.90
CA GLY A 388 9.70 -5.23 -3.94
C GLY A 388 11.13 -5.70 -3.68
N LEU A 389 11.52 -5.83 -2.41
CA LEU A 389 12.83 -6.30 -1.95
C LEU A 389 12.84 -7.82 -1.69
N GLY A 390 11.72 -8.50 -1.94
CA GLY A 390 11.62 -9.95 -1.84
C GLY A 390 12.45 -10.64 -2.92
N SER A 391 13.27 -11.59 -2.50
CA SER A 391 13.81 -12.68 -3.34
C SER A 391 12.70 -13.50 -3.96
#